data_AF-A0A438KG36-F1
#
_entry.id   AF-A0A438KG36-F1
#
_cell.length_a   1.000
_cell.length_b   1.000
_cell.length_c   1.000
_cell.angle_alpha   90.00
_cell.angle_beta   90.00
_cell.angle_gamma   90.00
#
_symmetry.space_group_name_H-M   'P 1'
#
loop_
_entity.id
_entity.type
_entity.pdbx_description
1 polymer ?
#
loop_
_entity_poly.entity_id
_entity_poly.type
_entity_poly.pdbx_seq_one_letter_code
_entity_poly.pdbx_strand_id
1 'polypeptide(L)'
;MHQPVIESIINCLNISSDPTTFIQGAFPEILEKTKEDFFSNTIIILGECADIIHERIKDIPCITCPQKPEGSMFVMVKLNLSLLEDIDDDVELCMKLSKEESVIVLTGVAVGMKNWPRVTFAIDRPSLEDGLGRIKAFYLRQMLRRNKDFISDQFNAC
;
A
#
# COMPACT_ATOMS: atom_id res chain seq x y z
N MET A 1 -1.60 -38.01 -16.91
CA MET A 1 -2.74 -37.07 -16.77
C MET A 1 -2.30 -35.62 -17.06
N HIS A 2 -1.46 -35.37 -18.08
CA HIS A 2 -0.88 -34.03 -18.34
C HIS A 2 -0.78 -33.62 -19.82
N GLN A 3 -0.91 -34.55 -20.78
CA GLN A 3 -0.81 -34.23 -22.21
C GLN A 3 -1.76 -33.09 -22.66
N PRO A 4 -3.06 -33.11 -22.28
CA PRO A 4 -3.98 -32.07 -22.74
C PRO A 4 -3.68 -30.69 -22.15
N VAL A 5 -3.11 -30.64 -20.94
CA VAL A 5 -2.71 -29.37 -20.30
C VAL A 5 -1.46 -28.81 -20.97
N ILE A 6 -0.47 -29.65 -21.28
CA ILE A 6 0.75 -29.23 -21.98
C ILE A 6 0.42 -28.71 -23.38
N GLU A 7 -0.42 -29.43 -24.14
CA GLU A 7 -0.89 -28.99 -25.45
C GLU A 7 -1.61 -27.64 -25.37
N SER A 8 -2.47 -27.46 -24.36
CA SER A 8 -3.14 -26.19 -24.10
C SER A 8 -2.15 -25.04 -23.82
N ILE A 9 -1.13 -25.27 -22.98
CA ILE A 9 -0.08 -24.27 -22.70
C ILE A 9 0.70 -23.92 -23.97
N ILE A 10 1.11 -24.91 -24.77
CA ILE A 10 1.82 -24.69 -26.03
C ILE A 10 0.96 -23.87 -27.00
N ASN A 11 -0.33 -24.20 -27.10
CA ASN A 11 -1.26 -23.44 -27.94
C ASN A 11 -1.37 -21.98 -27.47
N CYS A 12 -1.43 -21.72 -26.16
CA CYS A 12 -1.42 -20.35 -25.61
C CYS A 12 -0.11 -19.61 -25.91
N LEU A 13 1.04 -20.29 -25.82
CA LEU A 13 2.34 -19.69 -26.15
C LEU A 13 2.42 -19.32 -27.63
N ASN A 14 1.94 -20.18 -28.52
CA ASN A 14 1.98 -19.96 -29.97
C ASN A 14 1.11 -18.78 -30.45
N ILE A 15 0.12 -18.35 -29.66
CA ILE A 15 -0.75 -17.20 -29.99
C ILE A 15 -0.40 -15.93 -29.22
N SER A 16 0.53 -16.00 -28.27
CA SER A 16 1.00 -14.88 -27.46
C SER A 16 2.32 -14.35 -28.03
N SER A 17 2.63 -13.07 -27.77
CA SER A 17 3.96 -12.55 -28.10
C SER A 17 5.01 -13.06 -27.12
N ASP A 18 6.16 -13.46 -27.64
CA ASP A 18 7.29 -13.87 -26.81
C ASP A 18 7.82 -12.70 -25.95
N PRO A 19 8.43 -12.98 -24.78
CA PRO A 19 9.17 -11.99 -24.02
C PRO A 19 10.27 -11.36 -24.87
N THR A 20 10.66 -10.11 -24.58
CA THR A 20 11.69 -9.45 -25.39
C THR A 20 13.04 -10.18 -25.33
N THR A 21 13.67 -10.37 -26.48
CA THR A 21 14.84 -11.25 -26.65
C THR A 21 16.04 -10.88 -25.78
N PHE A 22 16.27 -9.59 -25.50
CA PHE A 22 17.37 -9.18 -24.63
C PHE A 22 17.15 -9.57 -23.16
N ILE A 23 15.89 -9.61 -22.67
CA ILE A 23 15.58 -10.13 -21.34
C ILE A 23 15.80 -11.63 -21.32
N GLN A 24 15.37 -12.36 -22.36
CA GLN A 24 15.61 -13.80 -22.46
C GLN A 24 17.11 -14.14 -22.44
N GLY A 25 17.93 -13.35 -23.15
CA GLY A 25 19.39 -13.51 -23.15
C GLY A 25 20.06 -13.15 -21.83
N ALA A 26 19.55 -12.16 -21.10
CA ALA A 26 20.09 -11.73 -19.80
C ALA A 26 19.65 -12.63 -18.63
N PHE A 27 18.49 -13.29 -18.74
CA PHE A 27 17.86 -14.00 -17.63
C PHE A 27 18.73 -15.08 -16.98
N PRO A 28 19.45 -15.96 -17.73
CA PRO A 28 20.34 -16.95 -17.12
C PRO A 28 21.45 -16.30 -16.29
N GLU A 29 22.03 -15.21 -16.79
CA GLU A 29 23.08 -14.48 -16.10
C GLU A 29 22.55 -13.75 -14.85
N ILE A 30 21.35 -13.19 -14.90
CA ILE A 30 20.69 -12.61 -13.73
C ILE A 30 20.51 -13.67 -12.65
N LEU A 31 20.07 -14.88 -13.00
CA LEU A 31 19.87 -15.96 -12.03
C LEU A 31 21.18 -16.51 -11.46
N GLU A 32 22.22 -16.66 -12.29
CA GLU A 32 23.49 -17.27 -11.88
C GLU A 32 24.43 -16.29 -11.18
N LYS A 33 24.50 -15.04 -11.64
CA LYS A 33 25.53 -14.08 -11.22
C LYS A 33 25.04 -13.02 -10.23
N THR A 34 23.73 -12.92 -9.96
CA THR A 34 23.25 -12.04 -8.88
C THR A 34 23.76 -12.56 -7.55
N LYS A 35 24.54 -11.74 -6.86
CA LYS A 35 25.20 -12.12 -5.61
C LYS A 35 24.21 -12.11 -4.43
N GLU A 36 24.48 -12.94 -3.42
CA GLU A 36 23.65 -13.07 -2.21
C GLU A 36 23.50 -11.78 -1.39
N ASP A 37 24.49 -10.88 -1.46
CA ASP A 37 24.44 -9.58 -0.80
C ASP A 37 23.34 -8.68 -1.37
N PHE A 38 23.01 -8.78 -2.66
CA PHE A 38 21.89 -8.06 -3.25
C PHE A 38 20.56 -8.44 -2.57
N PHE A 39 20.30 -9.74 -2.41
CA PHE A 39 19.07 -10.22 -1.77
C PHE A 39 19.06 -9.89 -0.28
N SER A 40 20.16 -10.15 0.42
CA SER A 40 20.28 -9.90 1.85
C SER A 40 20.11 -8.41 2.18
N ASN A 41 20.75 -7.52 1.43
CA ASN A 41 20.60 -6.07 1.60
C ASN A 41 19.15 -5.61 1.31
N THR A 42 18.52 -6.17 0.27
CA THR A 42 17.12 -5.87 -0.05
C THR A 42 16.19 -6.27 1.09
N ILE A 43 16.39 -7.46 1.67
CA ILE A 43 15.60 -7.96 2.81
C ILE A 43 15.81 -7.05 4.04
N ILE A 44 17.05 -6.64 4.32
CA ILE A 44 17.36 -5.72 5.43
C ILE A 44 16.62 -4.40 5.25
N ILE A 45 16.72 -3.77 4.08
CA ILE A 45 16.07 -2.48 3.79
C ILE A 45 14.54 -2.60 3.91
N LEU A 46 13.95 -3.65 3.33
CA LEU A 46 12.50 -3.88 3.42
C LEU A 46 12.06 -4.19 4.85
N GLY A 47 12.86 -4.92 5.63
CA GLY A 47 12.62 -5.22 7.04
C GLY A 47 12.61 -3.95 7.90
N GLU A 48 13.59 -3.06 7.71
CA GLU A 48 13.63 -1.77 8.40
C GLU A 48 12.41 -0.90 8.05
N CYS A 49 12.02 -0.86 6.77
CA CYS A 49 10.84 -0.12 6.33
C CYS A 49 9.54 -0.74 6.87
N ALA A 50 9.46 -2.06 6.97
CA ALA A 50 8.35 -2.80 7.59
C ALA A 50 8.22 -2.47 9.09
N ASP A 51 9.34 -2.34 9.81
CA ASP A 51 9.33 -1.92 11.22
C ASP A 51 8.86 -0.46 11.35
N ILE A 52 9.37 0.45 10.51
CA ILE A 52 8.97 1.86 10.50
C ILE A 52 7.46 2.00 10.29
N ILE A 53 6.91 1.38 9.25
CA ILE A 53 5.48 1.51 8.95
C ILE A 53 4.62 0.90 10.05
N HIS A 54 5.02 -0.24 10.63
CA HIS A 54 4.28 -0.89 11.69
C HIS A 54 4.25 -0.05 12.98
N GLU A 55 5.35 0.61 13.33
CA GLU A 55 5.39 1.50 14.49
C GLU A 55 4.66 2.82 14.23
N ARG A 56 4.90 3.48 13.09
CA ARG A 56 4.32 4.81 12.79
C ARG A 56 2.81 4.76 12.53
N ILE A 57 2.26 3.65 12.03
CA ILE A 57 0.80 3.53 11.83
C ILE A 57 0.04 3.57 13.16
N LYS A 58 0.65 3.13 14.28
CA LYS A 58 0.00 3.16 15.61
C LYS A 58 -0.40 4.59 16.03
N ASP A 59 0.29 5.59 15.49
CA ASP A 59 0.02 7.01 15.72
C ASP A 59 -1.13 7.58 14.87
N ILE A 60 -1.76 6.78 14.02
CA ILE A 60 -2.80 7.21 13.07
C ILE A 60 -4.09 6.42 13.35
N PRO A 61 -4.90 6.81 14.35
CA PRO A 61 -6.02 6.00 14.83
C PRO A 61 -7.08 5.62 13.79
N CYS A 62 -7.24 6.38 12.70
CA CYS A 62 -8.17 6.02 11.63
C CYS A 62 -7.71 4.81 10.80
N ILE A 63 -6.46 4.36 10.92
CA ILE A 63 -5.95 3.17 10.26
C ILE A 63 -5.32 2.22 11.27
N THR A 64 -5.36 0.93 10.98
CA THR A 64 -4.75 -0.08 11.85
C THR A 64 -4.00 -1.10 11.00
N CYS A 65 -2.81 -1.47 11.44
CA CYS A 65 -2.01 -2.54 10.86
C CYS A 65 -2.07 -3.73 11.83
N PRO A 66 -2.99 -4.71 11.65
CA PRO A 66 -3.20 -5.77 12.63
C PRO A 66 -1.97 -6.67 12.81
N GLN A 67 -1.19 -6.86 11.75
CA GLN A 67 0.02 -7.67 11.75
C GLN A 67 1.12 -6.93 11.00
N LYS A 68 2.34 -6.98 11.54
CA LYS A 68 3.53 -6.48 10.85
C LYS A 68 3.77 -7.29 9.56
N PRO A 69 4.07 -6.67 8.42
CA PRO A 69 4.39 -7.43 7.21
C PRO A 69 5.69 -8.23 7.42
N GLU A 70 5.64 -9.52 7.09
CA GLU A 70 6.78 -10.46 7.21
C GLU A 70 7.55 -10.64 5.90
N GLY A 71 7.06 -10.04 4.80
CA GLY A 71 7.67 -10.09 3.49
C GLY A 71 6.93 -9.19 2.48
N SER A 72 7.31 -9.27 1.21
CA SER A 72 6.81 -8.38 0.15
C SER A 72 7.22 -6.91 0.39
N MET A 73 6.45 -5.98 -0.18
CA MET A 73 6.79 -4.56 -0.35
C MET A 73 5.63 -3.61 0.06
N PHE A 74 4.59 -4.15 0.70
CA PHE A 74 3.41 -3.40 1.09
C PHE A 74 2.70 -3.99 2.31
N VAL A 75 1.85 -3.18 2.94
CA VAL A 75 0.98 -3.58 4.04
C VAL A 75 -0.47 -3.19 3.73
N MET A 76 -1.40 -4.06 4.12
CA MET A 76 -2.83 -3.75 4.11
C MET A 76 -3.20 -3.15 5.45
N VAL A 77 -3.78 -1.95 5.44
CA VAL A 77 -4.20 -1.26 6.67
C VAL A 77 -5.71 -1.23 6.71
N LYS A 78 -6.30 -1.59 7.85
CA LYS A 78 -7.75 -1.53 8.05
C LYS A 78 -8.16 -0.10 8.36
N LEU A 79 -9.13 0.40 7.60
CA LEU A 79 -9.70 1.73 7.80
C LEU A 79 -10.79 1.69 8.89
N ASN A 80 -10.73 2.63 9.82
CA ASN A 80 -11.78 2.92 10.78
C ASN A 80 -12.52 4.19 10.38
N LEU A 81 -13.57 4.02 9.58
CA LEU A 81 -14.39 5.11 9.04
C LEU A 81 -15.09 5.94 10.14
N SER A 82 -15.37 5.34 11.31
CA SER A 82 -16.05 6.06 12.41
C SER A 82 -15.23 7.23 12.99
N LEU A 83 -13.93 7.26 12.70
CA LEU A 83 -13.01 8.31 13.15
C LEU A 83 -12.79 9.39 12.09
N LEU A 84 -13.42 9.26 10.93
CA LEU A 84 -13.31 10.18 9.82
C LEU A 84 -14.67 10.83 9.55
N GLU A 85 -14.64 12.13 9.29
CA GLU A 85 -15.81 12.90 8.86
C GLU A 85 -15.78 13.04 7.34
N ASP A 86 -16.95 13.01 6.71
CA ASP A 86 -17.11 13.09 5.25
C ASP A 86 -16.23 12.09 4.47
N ILE A 87 -16.03 10.87 4.98
CA ILE A 87 -15.30 9.82 4.24
C ILE A 87 -16.09 8.54 4.35
N ASP A 88 -16.69 8.12 3.24
CA ASP A 88 -17.59 6.97 3.20
C ASP A 88 -16.85 5.63 3.06
N ASP A 89 -15.70 5.63 2.40
CA ASP A 89 -14.90 4.43 2.14
C ASP A 89 -13.42 4.73 1.88
N ASP A 90 -12.65 3.68 1.59
CA ASP A 90 -11.23 3.79 1.28
C ASP A 90 -10.95 4.44 -0.08
N VAL A 91 -11.89 4.43 -1.03
CA VAL A 91 -11.71 5.12 -2.31
C VAL A 91 -11.70 6.62 -2.07
N GLU A 92 -12.66 7.14 -1.31
CA GLU A 92 -12.72 8.56 -0.97
C GLU A 92 -11.51 9.00 -0.14
N LEU A 93 -11.11 8.20 0.86
CA LEU A 93 -9.90 8.47 1.63
C LEU A 93 -8.67 8.60 0.73
N CYS A 94 -8.42 7.61 -0.16
CA CYS A 94 -7.25 7.62 -1.03
C CYS A 94 -7.27 8.81 -1.99
N MET A 95 -8.46 9.19 -2.48
CA MET A 95 -8.64 10.37 -3.33
C MET A 95 -8.34 11.67 -2.59
N LYS A 96 -8.80 11.83 -1.35
CA LYS A 96 -8.52 13.02 -0.53
C LYS A 96 -7.05 13.11 -0.13
N LEU A 97 -6.43 12.00 0.28
CA LEU A 97 -4.99 11.94 0.53
C LEU A 97 -4.17 12.36 -0.70
N SER A 98 -4.56 11.89 -1.88
CA SER A 98 -3.89 12.28 -3.13
C SER A 98 -4.03 13.78 -3.42
N LYS A 99 -5.23 14.35 -3.24
CA LYS A 99 -5.50 15.77 -3.55
C LYS A 99 -4.96 16.75 -2.51
N GLU A 100 -5.07 16.43 -1.23
CA GLU A 100 -4.76 17.35 -0.14
C GLU A 100 -3.32 17.20 0.37
N GLU A 101 -2.77 15.98 0.35
CA GLU A 101 -1.45 15.68 0.91
C GLU A 101 -0.40 15.29 -0.15
N SER A 102 -0.82 15.12 -1.41
CA SER A 102 0.03 14.53 -2.46
C SER A 102 0.55 13.14 -2.09
N VAL A 103 -0.25 12.37 -1.33
CA VAL A 103 0.08 10.98 -0.94
C VAL A 103 -0.83 10.02 -1.69
N ILE A 104 -0.23 9.12 -2.47
CA ILE A 104 -0.96 8.12 -3.25
C ILE A 104 -0.92 6.78 -2.50
N VAL A 105 -2.09 6.29 -2.13
CA VAL A 105 -2.30 4.96 -1.55
C VAL A 105 -3.22 4.19 -2.46
N LEU A 106 -3.01 2.88 -2.61
CA LEU A 106 -3.90 2.05 -3.40
C LEU A 106 -5.14 1.70 -2.58
N THR A 107 -6.32 2.01 -3.08
CA THR A 107 -7.58 1.55 -2.49
C THR A 107 -7.65 0.03 -2.46
N GLY A 108 -8.17 -0.52 -1.37
CA GLY A 108 -8.36 -1.96 -1.20
C GLY A 108 -9.38 -2.55 -2.16
N VAL A 109 -10.38 -1.79 -2.63
CA VAL A 109 -11.35 -2.31 -3.61
C VAL A 109 -10.68 -2.75 -4.92
N ALA A 110 -9.57 -2.11 -5.31
CA ALA A 110 -8.79 -2.49 -6.50
C ALA A 110 -8.14 -3.88 -6.37
N VAL A 111 -8.00 -4.40 -5.14
CA VAL A 111 -7.47 -5.74 -4.83
C VAL A 111 -8.52 -6.62 -4.14
N GLY A 112 -9.80 -6.26 -4.22
CA GLY A 112 -10.91 -7.06 -3.68
C GLY A 112 -11.13 -6.96 -2.17
N MET A 113 -10.57 -5.95 -1.49
CA MET A 113 -10.66 -5.76 -0.03
C MET A 113 -11.18 -4.36 0.34
N LYS A 114 -12.51 -4.16 0.34
CA LYS A 114 -13.13 -2.87 0.71
C LYS A 114 -12.71 -2.38 2.09
N ASN A 115 -12.37 -1.09 2.22
CA ASN A 115 -11.89 -0.47 3.47
C ASN A 115 -10.53 -0.98 3.98
N TRP A 116 -9.72 -1.58 3.10
CA TRP A 116 -8.35 -2.01 3.39
C TRP A 116 -7.34 -1.43 2.40
N PRO A 117 -7.02 -0.14 2.46
CA PRO A 117 -6.02 0.45 1.59
C PRO A 117 -4.65 -0.23 1.73
N ARG A 118 -3.93 -0.33 0.61
CA ARG A 118 -2.59 -0.91 0.48
C ARG A 118 -1.54 0.19 0.44
N VAL A 119 -0.70 0.25 1.48
CA VAL A 119 0.41 1.20 1.59
C VAL A 119 1.71 0.49 1.24
N THR A 120 2.50 1.03 0.31
CA THR A 120 3.84 0.50 0.01
C THR A 120 4.86 1.03 1.00
N PHE A 121 5.85 0.20 1.33
CA PHE A 121 7.03 0.59 2.09
C PHE A 121 8.33 0.32 1.33
N ALA A 122 8.26 -0.11 0.06
CA ALA A 122 9.42 -0.28 -0.83
C ALA A 122 9.78 1.04 -1.51
N ILE A 123 10.01 2.05 -0.69
CA ILE A 123 10.46 3.40 -1.08
C ILE A 123 11.59 3.79 -0.15
N ASP A 124 12.30 4.89 -0.44
CA ASP A 124 13.34 5.36 0.46
C ASP A 124 12.73 5.79 1.81
N ARG A 125 13.50 5.57 2.88
CA ARG A 125 13.06 5.84 4.26
C ARG A 125 12.57 7.27 4.48
N PRO A 126 13.26 8.34 4.02
CA PRO A 126 12.74 9.70 4.12
C PRO A 126 11.35 9.87 3.50
N SER A 127 11.13 9.36 2.30
CA SER A 127 9.81 9.41 1.64
C SER A 127 8.74 8.63 2.39
N LEU A 128 9.09 7.48 2.99
CA LEU A 128 8.17 6.70 3.81
C LEU A 128 7.75 7.46 5.07
N GLU A 129 8.71 8.03 5.80
CA GLU A 129 8.42 8.80 7.01
C GLU A 129 7.61 10.07 6.71
N ASP A 130 7.92 10.79 5.62
CA ASP A 130 7.15 11.95 5.16
C ASP A 130 5.72 11.58 4.77
N GLY A 131 5.55 10.53 3.96
CA GLY A 131 4.23 10.05 3.54
C GLY A 131 3.34 9.66 4.73
N LEU A 132 3.90 8.92 5.69
CA LEU A 132 3.18 8.56 6.93
C LEU A 132 2.88 9.79 7.79
N GLY A 133 3.80 10.76 7.86
CA GLY A 133 3.60 12.04 8.54
C GLY A 133 2.44 12.85 7.95
N ARG A 134 2.33 12.89 6.62
CA ARG A 134 1.23 13.55 5.91
C ARG A 134 -0.11 12.84 6.09
N ILE A 135 -0.14 11.51 6.08
CA ILE A 135 -1.37 10.76 6.41
C ILE A 135 -1.83 11.09 7.85
N LYS A 136 -0.89 11.15 8.80
CA LYS A 136 -1.19 11.56 10.19
C LYS A 136 -1.72 12.99 10.25
N ALA A 137 -1.11 13.93 9.53
CA ALA A 137 -1.54 15.32 9.48
C ALA A 137 -2.95 15.46 8.89
N PHE A 138 -3.25 14.74 7.81
CA PHE A 138 -4.60 14.67 7.22
C PHE A 138 -5.63 14.21 8.25
N TYR A 139 -5.36 13.10 8.93
CA TYR A 139 -6.24 12.58 9.98
C TYR A 139 -6.50 13.62 11.08
N LEU A 140 -5.45 14.27 11.60
CA LEU A 140 -5.59 15.29 12.63
C LEU A 140 -6.45 16.48 12.16
N ARG A 141 -6.35 16.88 10.89
CA ARG A 141 -7.22 17.93 10.33
C ARG A 141 -8.67 17.48 10.20
N GLN A 142 -8.94 16.24 9.79
CA GLN A 142 -10.30 15.69 9.78
C GLN A 142 -10.91 15.67 11.19
N MET A 143 -10.14 15.34 12.23
CA MET A 143 -10.64 15.40 13.61
C MET A 143 -11.01 16.81 14.07
N LEU A 144 -10.22 17.82 13.68
CA LEU A 144 -10.49 19.21 14.04
C LEU A 144 -11.74 19.77 13.34
N ARG A 145 -12.04 19.33 12.11
CA ARG A 145 -13.30 19.66 11.41
C ARG A 145 -14.50 19.11 12.19
N ARG A 146 -14.45 17.83 12.55
CA ARG A 146 -15.51 17.14 13.29
C ARG A 146 -15.84 17.79 14.63
N ASN A 147 -14.81 18.20 15.37
CA ASN A 147 -15.00 18.87 16.65
C ASN A 147 -15.63 20.27 16.50
N LYS A 148 -15.34 20.99 15.40
CA LYS A 148 -15.96 22.29 15.14
C LYS A 148 -17.43 22.14 14.77
N ASP A 149 -17.76 21.18 13.92
CA ASP A 149 -19.12 20.96 13.46
C ASP A 149 -20.01 20.49 14.62
N PHE A 150 -19.50 19.59 15.46
CA PHE A 150 -20.15 19.19 16.72
C PHE A 150 -20.43 20.38 17.66
N ILE A 151 -19.48 21.31 17.82
CA ILE A 151 -19.70 22.52 18.63
C ILE A 151 -20.74 23.43 17.97
N SER A 152 -20.67 23.61 16.65
CA SER A 152 -21.63 24.45 15.91
C SER A 152 -23.05 23.92 16.02
N ASP A 153 -23.23 22.60 15.93
CA ASP A 153 -24.53 21.94 16.04
C ASP A 153 -25.12 22.08 17.45
N GLN A 154 -24.28 22.01 18.50
CA GLN A 154 -24.74 22.28 19.88
C GLN A 154 -25.19 23.73 20.07
N PHE A 155 -24.53 24.70 19.45
CA PHE A 155 -24.94 26.11 19.54
C PHE A 155 -26.18 26.43 18.70
N ASN A 156 -26.36 25.77 17.55
CA ASN A 156 -27.53 25.96 16.67
C ASN A 156 -28.79 25.18 17.13
N ALA A 157 -28.63 24.21 18.03
CA ALA A 157 -29.73 23.46 18.63
C ALA A 157 -30.33 24.13 19.89
N CYS A 158 -29.79 25.28 20.31
CA CYS A 158 -30.31 26.15 21.37
C CYS A 158 -31.06 27.34 20.75
#